data_AF-A0A6L4WT77-F1
#
_entry.id   AF-A0A6L4WT77-F1
#
_cell.length_a   1.000
_cell.length_b   1.000
_cell.length_c   1.000
_cell.angle_alpha   90.00
_cell.angle_beta   90.00
_cell.angle_gamma   90.00
#
_symmetry.space_group_name_H-M   'P 1'
#
loop_
_entity.id
_entity.type
_entity.pdbx_description
1 polymer ?
#
loop_
_entity_poly.entity_id
_entity_poly.type
_entity_poly.pdbx_seq_one_letter_code
_entity_poly.pdbx_strand_id
1 'polypeptide(L)' 'MEGSHIPKDILKIQKKLASFEKDSRNYKKYTKILAKHIKSFSMKQRVRAHIKTIETVEKIQEEK' A
#
# COMPACT_ATOMS: atom_id res chain seq x y z
N MET A 1 15.79 2.14 -9.77
CA MET A 1 15.16 2.64 -8.52
C MET A 1 13.65 2.51 -8.67
N GLU A 2 13.03 1.46 -8.12
CA GLU A 2 11.56 1.37 -8.06
C GLU A 2 11.05 2.35 -7.00
N GLY A 3 10.92 3.61 -7.40
CA GLY A 3 10.29 4.63 -6.57
C GLY A 3 8.86 4.19 -6.27
N SER A 4 8.57 4.03 -4.98
CA SER A 4 7.25 3.93 -4.33
C SER A 4 6.03 4.19 -5.25
N HIS A 5 5.73 3.26 -6.16
CA HIS A 5 4.63 3.45 -7.09
C HIS A 5 3.33 3.23 -6.32
N ILE A 6 2.61 4.31 -6.03
CA ILE A 6 1.29 4.23 -5.43
C ILE A 6 0.41 3.37 -6.36
N PRO A 7 -0.27 2.34 -5.87
CA PRO A 7 -1.16 1.52 -6.67
C PRO A 7 -2.19 2.35 -7.42
N LYS A 8 -2.44 2.02 -8.70
CA LYS A 8 -3.39 2.73 -9.56
C LYS A 8 -4.78 2.86 -8.94
N ASP A 9 -5.23 1.84 -8.21
CA ASP A 9 -6.54 1.84 -7.54
C ASP A 9 -6.61 2.86 -6.40
N ILE A 10 -5.53 2.97 -5.60
CA ILE A 10 -5.43 3.97 -4.54
C ILE A 10 -5.48 5.37 -5.14
N LEU A 11 -4.74 5.61 -6.22
CA LEU A 11 -4.74 6.89 -6.93
C LEU A 11 -6.13 7.23 -7.51
N LYS A 12 -6.83 6.24 -8.07
CA LYS A 12 -8.20 6.41 -8.59
C LYS A 12 -9.20 6.78 -7.49
N ILE A 13 -9.07 6.18 -6.31
CA ILE A 13 -9.91 6.49 -5.15
C ILE A 13 -9.60 7.90 -4.62
N GLN A 14 -8.33 8.29 -4.53
CA GLN A 14 -7.92 9.64 -4.11
C GLN A 14 -8.48 10.72 -5.03
N LYS A 15 -8.40 10.52 -6.37
CA LYS A 15 -8.99 11.46 -7.35
C LYS A 15 -10.50 11.61 -7.17
N LYS A 16 -11.22 10.50 -6.93
CA LYS A 16 -12.67 10.56 -6.63
C LYS A 16 -12.96 11.29 -5.32
N LEU A 17 -12.17 11.05 -4.28
CA LEU A 17 -12.34 11.74 -2.99
C LEU A 17 -12.18 13.24 -3.12
N ALA A 18 -11.24 13.71 -3.95
CA ALA A 18 -11.03 15.13 -4.21
C ALA A 18 -12.25 15.82 -4.86
N SER A 19 -13.12 15.07 -5.55
CA SER A 19 -14.35 15.60 -6.15
C SER A 19 -15.56 15.61 -5.22
N PHE A 20 -15.49 14.98 -4.04
CA PHE A 20 -16.62 14.93 -3.11
C PHE A 20 -16.53 16.03 -2.06
N GLU A 21 -17.67 16.61 -1.72
CA GLU A 21 -17.78 17.50 -0.56
C GLU A 21 -17.40 16.75 0.72
N LYS A 22 -16.61 17.40 1.56
CA LYS A 22 -16.15 16.85 2.83
C LYS A 22 -17.36 16.45 3.68
N ASP A 23 -17.28 15.27 4.30
CA ASP A 23 -18.34 14.68 5.13
C ASP A 23 -19.65 14.28 4.44
N SER A 24 -19.76 14.46 3.12
CA SER A 24 -20.83 13.86 2.33
C SER A 24 -20.85 12.32 2.48
N ARG A 25 -22.01 11.71 2.23
CA ARG A 25 -22.16 10.24 2.27
C ARG A 25 -21.13 9.53 1.40
N ASN A 26 -20.87 10.06 0.21
CA ASN A 26 -19.88 9.52 -0.73
C ASN A 26 -18.46 9.74 -0.22
N TYR A 27 -18.13 10.92 0.32
CA TYR A 27 -16.83 11.15 0.95
C TYR A 27 -16.54 10.12 2.05
N LYS A 28 -17.46 9.97 3.01
CA LYS A 28 -17.33 8.99 4.11
C LYS A 28 -17.16 7.55 3.60
N LYS A 29 -17.93 7.17 2.57
CA LYS A 29 -17.83 5.85 1.92
C LYS A 29 -16.45 5.64 1.30
N TYR A 30 -16.00 6.55 0.45
CA TYR A 30 -14.74 6.39 -0.29
C TYR A 30 -13.51 6.55 0.62
N THR A 31 -13.60 7.31 1.72
CA THR A 31 -12.54 7.37 2.74
C THR A 31 -12.34 6.02 3.43
N LYS A 32 -13.44 5.32 3.78
CA LYS A 32 -13.36 3.94 4.32
C LYS A 32 -12.74 2.96 3.33
N ILE A 33 -13.13 3.06 2.05
CA ILE A 33 -12.57 2.22 0.98
C ILE A 33 -11.06 2.50 0.82
N LEU A 34 -10.64 3.77 0.82
CA LEU A 34 -9.24 4.16 0.72
C LEU A 34 -8.41 3.57 1.86
N ALA A 35 -8.88 3.71 3.11
CA ALA A 35 -8.20 3.20 4.29
C ALA A 35 -7.96 1.68 4.20
N LYS A 36 -8.95 0.91 3.71
CA LYS A 36 -8.82 -0.54 3.49
C LYS A 36 -7.71 -0.86 2.47
N HIS A 37 -7.68 -0.15 1.35
CA HIS A 37 -6.67 -0.38 0.30
C HIS A 37 -5.26 -0.02 0.77
N ILE A 38 -5.09 1.09 1.49
CA ILE A 38 -3.79 1.49 2.06
C ILE A 38 -3.30 0.43 3.04
N LYS A 39 -4.16 -0.07 3.95
CA LYS A 39 -3.80 -1.11 4.90
C LYS A 39 -3.31 -2.38 4.20
N SER A 40 -4.06 -2.88 3.22
CA SER A 40 -3.68 -4.08 2.46
C SER A 40 -2.36 -3.89 1.70
N PHE A 41 -2.17 -2.73 1.06
CA PHE A 41 -0.94 -2.42 0.35
C PHE A 41 0.27 -2.37 1.29
N SER A 42 0.16 -1.65 2.41
CA SER A 42 1.21 -1.57 3.44
C SER A 42 1.56 -2.96 4.00
N MET A 43 0.54 -3.80 4.24
CA MET A 43 0.76 -5.15 4.74
C MET A 43 1.55 -6.01 3.73
N LYS A 44 1.21 -5.94 2.44
CA LYS A 44 1.93 -6.65 1.38
C LYS A 44 3.40 -6.22 1.28
N GLN A 45 3.67 -4.92 1.42
CA GLN A 45 5.03 -4.40 1.39
C GLN A 45 5.86 -4.87 2.59
N ARG A 46 5.26 -4.95 3.78
CA ARG A 46 5.92 -5.48 4.98
C ARG A 46 6.29 -6.96 4.84
N VAL A 47 5.38 -7.78 4.32
CA VAL A 47 5.65 -9.21 4.06
C VAL A 47 6.80 -9.36 3.07
N ARG A 48 6.80 -8.60 1.97
CA ARG A 48 7.91 -8.60 0.99
C ARG A 48 9.25 -8.21 1.62
N ALA A 49 9.25 -7.20 2.49
CA ALA A 49 10.45 -6.77 3.20
C ALA A 49 10.98 -7.89 4.12
N HIS A 50 10.10 -8.56 4.87
CA HIS A 50 10.49 -9.69 5.73
C HIS A 50 11.06 -10.86 4.92
N ILE A 51 10.42 -11.24 3.81
CA ILE A 51 10.93 -12.29 2.91
C ILE A 51 12.34 -11.92 2.43
N LYS A 52 12.53 -10.69 1.94
CA LYS A 52 13.84 -10.23 1.47
C LYS A 52 14.91 -10.30 2.56
N THR A 53 14.56 -9.96 3.81
CA THR A 53 15.48 -10.08 4.93
C THR A 53 15.88 -11.55 5.16
N ILE A 54 14.92 -12.48 5.15
CA ILE A 54 15.18 -13.91 5.28
C ILE A 54 16.12 -14.39 4.16
N GLU A 55 15.80 -14.12 2.90
CA GLU A 55 16.63 -14.48 1.74
C GLU A 55 18.06 -13.91 1.85
N THR A 56 18.20 -12.72 2.42
CA THR A 56 19.53 -12.10 2.60
C THR A 56 20.33 -12.83 3.69
N VAL A 57 19.68 -13.23 4.78
CA VAL A 57 20.32 -14.00 5.86
C VAL A 57 20.76 -15.38 5.37
N GLU A 58 19.91 -16.08 4.60
CA GLU A 58 20.25 -17.39 4.02
C GLU A 58 21.48 -17.30 3.12
N LYS A 59 21.56 -16.31 2.23
CA LYS A 59 22.74 -16.09 1.38
C LYS A 59 24.02 -15.87 2.17
N ILE A 60 23.94 -15.07 3.25
CA ILE A 60 25.08 -14.83 4.14
C ILE A 60 25.53 -16.13 4.83
N GLN A 61 24.60 -17.05 5.12
CA GLN A 61 24.93 -18.36 5.70
C GLN A 61 25.54 -19.31 4.67
N GLU A 62 25.06 -19.30 3.42
CA GLU A 62 25.60 -20.13 2.33
C GLU A 62 27.00 -19.69 1.88
N GLU A 63 27.31 -18.39 1.95
CA GLU A 63 28.63 -17.82 1.64
C GLU A 63 29.68 -18.05 2.75
N LYS A 64 29.28 -18.65 3.87
CA LYS A 64 30.09 -18.85 5.08
C LYS A 64 30.63 -20.27 5.20
#